data_AF-A0AAW5N309-F1
#
_entry.id   AF-A0AAW5N309-F1
#
_cell.length_a   1.000
_cell.length_b   1.000
_cell.length_c   1.000
_cell.angle_alpha   90.00
_cell.angle_beta   90.00
_cell.angle_gamma   90.00
#
_symmetry.space_group_name_H-M   'P 1'
#
loop_
_entity.id
_entity.type
_entity.pdbx_description
1 polymer ?
#
loop_
_entity_poly.entity_id
_entity_poly.type
_entity_poly.pdbx_seq_one_letter_code
_entity_poly.pdbx_strand_id
1 'polypeptide(L)'
;MKKYWIFISTLCLCACGVKVSTDKEEVGWQKETSGVWTMSVGTPEKVNLLSELHITPKMEAIQKMGEADLPISEQDITTEVVDGKTYIPN
;
A
#
# COMPACT_ATOMS: atom_id res chain seq x y z
N MET A 1 38.07 27.20 34.70
CA MET A 1 36.96 27.47 33.76
C MET A 1 37.35 27.13 32.31
N LYS A 2 37.81 25.90 32.03
CA LYS A 2 38.27 25.45 30.69
C LYS A 2 37.97 23.96 30.45
N LYS A 3 36.88 23.44 31.03
CA LYS A 3 36.57 22.00 31.04
C LYS A 3 35.19 21.63 30.49
N TYR A 4 34.37 22.63 30.15
CA TYR A 4 33.03 22.42 29.59
C TYR A 4 32.93 22.64 28.07
N TRP A 5 34.02 23.08 27.42
CA TRP A 5 34.06 23.30 25.97
C TRP A 5 34.40 22.05 25.15
N ILE A 6 34.69 20.92 25.80
CA ILE A 6 35.00 19.65 25.12
C ILE A 6 33.75 18.75 25.03
N PHE A 7 32.71 19.00 25.81
CA PHE A 7 31.50 18.17 25.82
C PHE A 7 30.43 18.58 24.81
N ILE A 8 30.54 19.74 24.17
CA ILE A 8 29.56 20.23 23.17
C ILE A 8 29.92 19.78 21.74
N SER A 9 31.16 19.33 21.51
CA SER A 9 31.60 18.87 20.17
C SER A 9 31.31 17.38 19.90
N THR A 10 30.86 16.61 20.89
CA THR A 10 30.70 15.15 20.79
C THR A 10 29.23 14.72 20.71
N LEU A 11 28.35 15.58 20.17
CA LEU A 11 26.94 15.26 19.91
C LEU A 11 26.57 15.37 18.42
N CYS A 12 27.53 15.64 17.52
CA CYS A 12 27.24 16.00 16.13
C CYS A 12 27.88 15.08 15.09
N LEU A 13 27.93 13.75 15.32
CA LEU A 13 28.37 12.82 14.28
C LEU A 13 27.75 11.44 14.48
N CYS A 14 26.44 11.31 14.26
CA CYS A 14 25.76 10.03 13.94
C CYS A 14 24.32 10.32 13.48
N ALA A 15 24.15 11.10 12.42
CA ALA A 15 22.83 11.28 11.81
C ALA A 15 22.99 11.54 10.31
N CYS A 16 23.09 10.47 9.52
CA CYS A 16 22.67 10.43 8.11
C CYS A 16 22.91 9.00 7.59
N GLY A 17 22.05 8.09 8.04
CA GLY A 17 21.86 6.79 7.43
C GLY A 17 20.37 6.58 7.21
N VAL A 18 19.68 7.55 6.59
CA VAL A 18 18.31 7.33 6.11
C VAL A 18 18.43 6.31 4.98
N LYS A 19 18.21 5.04 5.32
CA LYS A 19 17.88 4.03 4.32
C LYS A 19 16.48 4.41 3.84
N VAL A 20 16.40 5.09 2.71
CA VAL A 20 15.17 5.14 1.93
C VAL A 20 14.98 3.72 1.44
N SER A 21 14.23 2.93 2.20
CA SER A 21 13.64 1.70 1.69
C SER A 21 12.65 2.15 0.64
N THR A 22 13.06 2.17 -0.62
CA THR A 22 12.12 2.04 -1.72
C THR A 22 11.60 0.62 -1.64
N ASP A 23 10.65 0.39 -0.74
CA ASP A 23 9.67 -0.66 -0.94
C ASP A 23 8.89 -0.20 -2.16
N LYS A 24 9.34 -0.65 -3.33
CA LYS A 24 8.54 -0.58 -4.54
C LYS A 24 7.40 -1.55 -4.25
N GLU A 25 6.38 -1.04 -3.56
CA GLU A 25 5.16 -1.77 -3.26
C GLU A 25 4.70 -2.35 -4.59
N GLU A 26 4.75 -3.67 -4.68
CA GLU A 26 4.47 -4.37 -5.90
C GLU A 26 2.98 -4.14 -6.17
N VAL A 27 2.69 -3.20 -7.09
CA VAL A 27 1.33 -2.90 -7.55
C VAL A 27 0.87 -4.15 -8.29
N GLY A 28 0.29 -5.09 -7.55
CA GLY A 28 -0.11 -6.40 -8.04
C GLY A 28 -1.35 -6.89 -7.32
N TRP A 29 -2.04 -7.83 -7.95
CA TRP A 29 -3.27 -8.40 -7.42
C TRP A 29 -3.01 -9.15 -6.11
N GLN A 30 -3.75 -8.78 -5.06
CA GLN A 30 -3.73 -9.45 -3.77
C GLN A 30 -4.98 -10.32 -3.64
N LYS A 31 -4.80 -11.59 -3.30
CA LYS A 31 -5.92 -12.47 -3.00
C LYS A 31 -6.39 -12.20 -1.57
N GLU A 32 -7.61 -11.69 -1.41
CA GLU A 32 -8.18 -11.41 -0.09
C GLU A 32 -8.84 -12.65 0.51
N THR A 33 -9.63 -13.34 -0.31
CA THR A 33 -10.36 -14.54 0.08
C THR A 33 -10.85 -15.30 -1.16
N SER A 34 -11.68 -16.31 -0.98
CA SER A 34 -12.21 -17.18 -2.01
C SER A 34 -12.86 -16.38 -3.15
N GLY A 35 -12.16 -16.30 -4.28
CA GLY A 35 -12.59 -15.59 -5.48
C GLY A 35 -12.61 -14.06 -5.39
N VAL A 36 -12.03 -13.47 -4.35
CA VAL A 36 -11.95 -12.00 -4.18
C VAL A 36 -10.50 -11.57 -4.27
N TRP A 37 -10.23 -10.68 -5.22
CA TRP A 37 -8.91 -10.11 -5.48
C TRP A 37 -8.99 -8.59 -5.39
N THR A 38 -7.98 -7.96 -4.82
CA THR A 38 -7.86 -6.50 -4.67
C THR A 38 -6.58 -6.01 -5.30
N MET A 39 -6.58 -4.74 -5.68
CA MET A 39 -5.39 -4.01 -6.10
C MET A 39 -5.56 -2.57 -5.65
N SER A 40 -4.47 -1.97 -5.17
CA SER A 40 -4.43 -0.56 -4.79
C SER A 40 -3.56 0.19 -5.79
N VAL A 41 -4.08 1.30 -6.33
CA VAL A 41 -3.40 2.11 -7.36
C VAL A 41 -3.20 3.51 -6.83
N GLY A 42 -1.96 4.00 -6.90
CA GLY A 42 -1.60 5.34 -6.41
C GLY A 42 -1.77 5.46 -4.90
N THR A 43 -2.44 6.52 -4.46
CA THR A 43 -2.75 6.75 -3.04
C THR A 43 -4.27 6.83 -2.88
N PRO A 44 -4.93 5.73 -2.48
CA PRO A 44 -6.37 5.73 -2.28
C PRO A 44 -6.82 6.78 -1.26
N GLU A 45 -7.98 7.38 -1.50
CA GLU A 45 -8.59 8.29 -0.55
C GLU A 45 -8.99 7.56 0.74
N LYS A 46 -8.90 8.27 1.87
CA LYS A 46 -9.30 7.72 3.19
C LYS A 46 -10.79 7.40 3.27
N VAL A 47 -11.60 8.14 2.51
CA VAL A 47 -13.05 7.99 2.41
C VAL A 47 -13.35 7.32 1.08
N ASN A 48 -14.11 6.22 1.11
CA ASN A 48 -14.59 5.53 -0.07
C ASN A 48 -15.96 4.90 0.19
N LEU A 49 -16.58 4.33 -0.84
CA LEU A 49 -17.91 3.75 -0.72
C LEU A 49 -18.01 2.72 0.42
N LEU A 50 -16.99 1.89 0.62
CA LEU A 50 -17.01 0.84 1.65
C LEU A 50 -16.78 1.39 3.07
N SER A 51 -15.92 2.41 3.23
CA SER A 51 -15.69 3.03 4.55
C SER A 51 -16.96 3.70 5.09
N GLU A 52 -17.74 4.33 4.21
CA GLU A 52 -18.94 5.09 4.59
C GLU A 52 -20.17 4.20 4.83
N LEU A 53 -20.21 3.00 4.24
CA LEU A 53 -21.34 2.09 4.41
C LEU A 53 -21.35 1.39 5.78
N HIS A 54 -20.23 1.39 6.51
CA HIS A 54 -20.08 0.72 7.80
C HIS A 54 -20.56 -0.75 7.79
N ILE A 55 -20.42 -1.41 6.64
CA ILE A 55 -20.77 -2.81 6.44
C ILE A 55 -19.53 -3.70 6.57
N THR A 56 -19.73 -4.92 7.03
CA THR A 56 -18.68 -5.96 7.04
C THR A 56 -19.07 -7.07 6.06
N PRO A 57 -18.15 -7.54 5.21
CA PRO A 57 -18.42 -8.68 4.34
C PRO A 57 -18.84 -9.91 5.15
N LYS A 58 -19.79 -10.70 4.62
CA LYS A 58 -20.22 -11.96 5.24
C LYS A 58 -19.20 -13.07 4.95
N MET A 59 -18.04 -13.00 5.61
CA MET A 59 -16.87 -13.84 5.31
C MET A 59 -17.16 -15.34 5.30
N GLU A 60 -17.97 -15.84 6.23
CA GLU A 60 -18.35 -17.26 6.26
C GLU A 60 -19.08 -17.73 5.01
N ALA A 61 -19.84 -16.85 4.35
CA ALA A 61 -20.55 -17.19 3.12
C ALA A 61 -19.58 -17.17 1.92
N ILE A 62 -18.69 -16.18 1.87
CA ILE A 62 -17.69 -16.03 0.79
C ILE A 62 -16.75 -17.24 0.77
N GLN A 63 -16.22 -17.64 1.93
CA GLN A 63 -15.33 -18.80 2.06
C GLN A 63 -15.99 -20.11 1.63
N LYS A 64 -17.32 -20.23 1.77
CA LYS A 64 -18.07 -21.43 1.33
C LYS A 64 -18.26 -21.51 -0.19
N MET A 65 -18.01 -20.43 -0.93
CA MET A 65 -18.13 -20.42 -2.40
C MET A 65 -16.99 -21.20 -3.08
N GLY A 66 -15.89 -21.46 -2.36
CA GLY A 66 -14.72 -22.16 -2.88
C GLY A 66 -13.74 -21.20 -3.57
N GLU A 67 -12.49 -21.64 -3.67
CA GLU A 67 -11.43 -20.84 -4.29
C GLU A 67 -11.69 -20.65 -5.80
N ALA A 68 -11.39 -19.45 -6.28
CA ALA A 68 -11.38 -19.12 -7.70
C ALA A 68 -10.14 -18.30 -8.02
N ASP A 69 -9.58 -18.55 -9.21
CA ASP A 69 -8.43 -17.82 -9.74
C ASP A 69 -8.87 -16.45 -10.26
N LEU A 70 -7.90 -15.54 -10.43
CA LEU A 70 -8.15 -14.24 -11.07
C LEU A 70 -8.68 -14.50 -12.49
N PRO A 71 -9.85 -13.94 -12.87
CA PRO A 71 -10.51 -14.31 -14.13
C PRO A 71 -9.85 -13.70 -15.39
N ILE A 72 -8.79 -12.92 -15.20
CA ILE A 72 -8.07 -12.16 -16.22
C ILE A 72 -6.58 -12.24 -15.92
N SER A 73 -5.75 -12.27 -16.96
CA SER A 73 -4.29 -12.20 -16.79
C SER A 73 -3.91 -10.86 -16.20
N GLU A 74 -3.03 -10.83 -15.21
CA GLU A 74 -2.56 -9.58 -14.60
C GLU A 74 -1.94 -8.63 -15.63
N GLN A 75 -1.34 -9.20 -16.69
CA GLN A 75 -0.69 -8.46 -17.77
C GLN A 75 -1.69 -7.73 -18.67
N ASP A 76 -2.96 -8.15 -18.66
CA ASP A 76 -4.03 -7.56 -19.46
C ASP A 76 -4.67 -6.35 -18.74
N ILE A 77 -4.35 -6.13 -17.47
CA ILE A 77 -4.84 -4.98 -16.71
C ILE A 77 -3.72 -3.96 -16.59
N THR A 78 -3.94 -2.79 -17.17
CA THR A 78 -3.06 -1.65 -16.99
C THR A 78 -3.71 -0.65 -16.05
N THR A 79 -2.89 0.06 -15.27
CA THR A 79 -3.35 1.15 -14.42
C THR A 79 -2.31 2.23 -14.41
N GLU A 80 -2.73 3.49 -14.48
CA GLU A 80 -1.83 4.64 -14.45
C GLU A 80 -2.37 5.74 -13.56
N VAL A 81 -1.46 6.54 -13.00
CA VAL A 81 -1.80 7.77 -12.28
C VAL A 81 -1.21 8.94 -13.05
N VAL A 82 -2.07 9.78 -13.62
CA VAL A 82 -1.68 10.96 -14.42
C VAL A 82 -2.36 12.18 -13.83
N ASP A 83 -1.56 13.20 -13.47
CA ASP A 83 -2.02 14.45 -12.86
C ASP A 83 -2.95 14.24 -11.63
N GLY A 84 -2.60 13.25 -10.79
CA GLY A 84 -3.35 12.90 -9.59
C GLY A 84 -4.67 12.17 -9.86
N LYS A 85 -4.94 11.77 -11.11
CA LYS A 85 -6.11 10.97 -11.49
C LYS A 85 -5.67 9.53 -11.77
N THR A 86 -6.42 8.58 -11.24
CA THR A 86 -6.22 7.15 -11.51
C THR A 86 -7.03 6.74 -12.74
N TYR A 87 -6.36 6.14 -13.73
CA TYR A 87 -6.97 5.58 -14.93
C TYR A 87 -6.84 4.06 -14.93
N ILE A 88 -7.90 3.41 -15.40
CA ILE A 88 -7.96 1.97 -15.65
C ILE A 88 -8.31 1.83 -17.13
N PRO A 89 -7.33 1.74 -18.03
CA PRO A 89 -7.56 1.54 -19.46
C PRO A 89 -8.12 0.14 -19.72
N ASN A 90 -9.03 0.05 -20.68
CA ASN A 90 -9.55 -1.22 -21.22
C ASN A 90 -8.60 -1.81 -22.27
#